data_AF-A0A5D3B3N4-F1
#
_entry.id   AF-A0A5D3B3N4-F1
#
_cell.length_a   1.000
_cell.length_b   1.000
_cell.length_c   1.000
_cell.angle_alpha   90.00
_cell.angle_beta   90.00
_cell.angle_gamma   90.00
#
_symmetry.space_group_name_H-M   'P 1'
#
loop_
_entity.id
_entity.type
_entity.pdbx_description
1 polymer ?
#
loop_
_entity_poly.entity_id
_entity_poly.type
_entity_poly.pdbx_seq_one_letter_code
_entity_poly.pdbx_strand_id
1 'polypeptide(L)'
;MLKTLVWLSQQLLPPAFLSYFYFSWKICTFEVGPWFLAEDKPLLGAAYTILPSILIAPITTFYLRLYFLNPSRPPFDCPAVIINKKTPFACLSADEASEIRSKEGWEDEEVERSREEPMVERCYKGKCRGAWKPARARHCSQCGVCRMGFDHHCPFFANCLTAPYVPAFLALLLYTPPTTILLSLPLYPLLLRRASAAYHFACVSDSIKGWWDWPWSWIVAGGPVGRWVGGVVLGWMQLDQMSVGGPGIERLGVGVMVVVGIVLALITSGLAYSTLQTIKKGDLTIDTERRKSYHIARRAASGHYTLFPSEPLPQHIADDLKRFGGPAFYIPNTESEGEGHIVQPKLEMELYDFGETRNWELVMGSKGWGWLLPWRALGKSMPDGQVMQWPIEEEARRKLGQM
;
A
#
# COMPACT_ATOMS: atom_id res chain seq x y z
N MET A 1 17.18 15.42 -6.13
CA MET A 1 15.90 15.61 -6.87
C MET A 1 14.83 14.61 -6.48
N LEU A 2 15.04 13.28 -6.62
CA LEU A 2 14.01 12.27 -6.33
C LEU A 2 13.47 12.28 -4.88
N LYS A 3 14.33 12.40 -3.86
CA LYS A 3 13.90 12.47 -2.44
C LYS A 3 12.99 13.68 -2.17
N THR A 4 13.32 14.83 -2.74
CA THR A 4 12.54 16.06 -2.64
C THR A 4 11.18 15.91 -3.30
N LEU A 5 11.12 15.30 -4.49
CA LEU A 5 9.85 15.02 -5.19
C LEU A 5 8.95 14.08 -4.40
N VAL A 6 9.52 13.00 -3.84
CA VAL A 6 8.79 12.05 -2.98
C VAL A 6 8.28 12.71 -1.71
N TRP A 7 9.08 13.58 -1.09
CA TRP A 7 8.65 14.32 0.08
C TRP A 7 7.52 15.31 -0.27
N LEU A 8 7.67 16.07 -1.36
CA LEU A 8 6.65 17.00 -1.84
C LEU A 8 5.33 16.29 -2.16
N SER A 9 5.37 15.15 -2.85
CA SER A 9 4.15 14.39 -3.15
C SER A 9 3.44 13.92 -1.87
N GLN A 10 4.20 13.53 -0.85
CA GLN A 10 3.65 13.17 0.45
C GLN A 10 3.00 14.35 1.20
N GLN A 11 3.46 15.58 0.98
CA GLN A 11 2.83 16.77 1.57
C GLN A 11 1.61 17.24 0.78
N LEU A 12 1.59 17.04 -0.54
CA LEU A 12 0.56 17.57 -1.42
C LEU A 12 -0.62 16.61 -1.63
N LEU A 13 -0.36 15.30 -1.70
CA LEU A 13 -1.43 14.31 -1.94
C LEU A 13 -2.50 14.34 -0.84
N PRO A 14 -2.16 14.35 0.47
CA PRO A 14 -3.19 14.33 1.49
C PRO A 14 -4.17 15.50 1.51
N PRO A 15 -3.72 16.77 1.49
CA PRO A 15 -4.65 17.89 1.39
C PRO A 15 -5.40 17.89 0.05
N ALA A 16 -4.80 17.41 -1.05
CA ALA A 16 -5.50 17.28 -2.33
C ALA A 16 -6.66 16.28 -2.26
N PHE A 17 -6.48 15.11 -1.65
CA PHE A 17 -7.57 14.14 -1.45
C PHE A 17 -8.67 14.66 -0.52
N LEU A 18 -8.30 15.30 0.59
CA LEU A 18 -9.30 15.91 1.48
C LEU A 18 -10.10 17.02 0.79
N SER A 19 -9.42 17.84 -0.03
CA SER A 19 -10.09 18.83 -0.86
C SER A 19 -11.03 18.17 -1.87
N TYR A 20 -10.58 17.10 -2.52
CA TYR A 20 -11.40 16.33 -3.46
C TYR A 20 -12.65 15.75 -2.78
N PHE A 21 -12.53 15.18 -1.56
CA PHE A 21 -13.68 14.68 -0.79
C PHE A 21 -14.65 15.80 -0.45
N TYR A 22 -14.14 16.94 0.02
CA TYR A 22 -14.95 18.11 0.36
C TYR A 22 -15.71 18.65 -0.86
N PHE A 23 -15.03 18.86 -1.99
CA PHE A 23 -15.68 19.38 -3.19
C PHE A 23 -16.67 18.37 -3.78
N SER A 24 -16.37 17.08 -3.73
CA SER A 24 -17.28 16.03 -4.20
C SER A 24 -18.56 16.03 -3.35
N TRP A 25 -18.42 16.09 -2.03
CA TRP A 25 -19.53 16.23 -1.09
C TRP A 25 -20.34 17.51 -1.36
N LYS A 26 -19.66 18.66 -1.46
CA LYS A 26 -20.29 19.96 -1.70
C LYS A 26 -21.14 19.95 -2.98
N ILE A 27 -20.56 19.49 -4.09
CA ILE A 27 -21.24 19.48 -5.39
C ILE A 27 -22.44 18.53 -5.34
N CYS A 28 -22.27 17.32 -4.82
CA CYS A 28 -23.37 16.36 -4.76
C CYS A 28 -24.52 16.87 -3.87
N THR A 29 -24.20 17.39 -2.68
CA THR A 29 -25.20 17.83 -1.70
C THR A 29 -25.87 19.15 -2.08
N PHE A 30 -25.12 20.15 -2.52
CA PHE A 30 -25.63 21.52 -2.69
C PHE A 30 -25.89 21.91 -4.14
N GLU A 31 -25.52 21.08 -5.12
CA GLU A 31 -25.76 21.36 -6.53
C GLU A 31 -26.59 20.25 -7.18
N VAL A 32 -26.16 18.99 -7.07
CA VAL A 32 -26.87 17.85 -7.70
C VAL A 32 -28.20 17.57 -7.01
N GLY A 33 -28.24 17.56 -5.67
CA GLY A 33 -29.49 17.41 -4.90
C GLY A 33 -30.54 18.47 -5.28
N PRO A 34 -30.23 19.77 -5.14
CA PRO A 34 -31.13 20.85 -5.53
C PRO A 34 -31.51 20.85 -7.02
N TRP A 35 -30.60 20.46 -7.92
CA TRP A 35 -30.91 20.31 -9.34
C TRP A 35 -32.03 19.28 -9.58
N PHE A 36 -31.98 18.13 -8.91
CA PHE A 36 -33.07 17.16 -8.98
C PHE A 36 -34.39 17.68 -8.38
N LEU A 37 -34.33 18.47 -7.31
CA LEU A 37 -35.54 19.11 -6.75
C LEU A 37 -36.17 20.09 -7.75
N ALA A 38 -35.34 20.83 -8.49
CA ALA A 38 -35.81 21.74 -9.53
C ALA A 38 -36.40 21.02 -10.76
N GLU A 39 -35.96 19.79 -11.06
CA GLU A 39 -36.51 18.94 -12.12
C GLU A 39 -37.74 18.11 -11.71
N ASP A 40 -38.42 18.48 -10.62
CA ASP A 40 -39.60 17.76 -10.10
C ASP A 40 -39.31 16.27 -9.77
N LYS A 41 -38.10 15.98 -9.32
CA LYS A 41 -37.67 14.64 -8.85
C LYS A 41 -37.36 14.68 -7.34
N PRO A 42 -38.38 14.85 -6.47
CA PRO A 42 -38.19 15.12 -5.05
C PRO A 42 -37.47 14.01 -4.30
N LEU A 43 -37.74 12.74 -4.62
CA LEU A 43 -37.09 11.58 -3.97
C LEU A 43 -35.58 11.54 -4.28
N LEU A 44 -35.21 11.76 -5.55
CA LEU A 44 -33.81 11.79 -5.96
C LEU A 44 -33.09 13.01 -5.38
N GLY A 45 -33.72 14.20 -5.37
CA GLY A 45 -33.14 15.38 -4.77
C GLY A 45 -32.89 15.25 -3.27
N ALA A 46 -33.86 14.69 -2.53
CA ALA A 46 -33.69 14.38 -1.11
C ALA A 46 -32.57 13.35 -0.89
N ALA A 47 -32.54 12.29 -1.70
CA ALA A 47 -31.50 11.27 -1.62
C ALA A 47 -30.10 11.87 -1.85
N TYR A 48 -29.90 12.67 -2.89
CA TYR A 48 -28.58 13.28 -3.20
C TYR A 48 -28.19 14.41 -2.25
N THR A 49 -29.11 14.94 -1.45
CA THR A 49 -28.77 15.88 -0.37
C THR A 49 -28.14 15.15 0.83
N ILE A 50 -28.57 13.90 1.11
CA ILE A 50 -28.18 13.14 2.31
C ILE A 50 -27.09 12.09 2.01
N LEU A 51 -27.25 11.36 0.91
CA LEU A 51 -26.42 10.21 0.54
C LEU A 51 -24.91 10.54 0.45
N PRO A 52 -24.47 11.70 -0.08
CA PRO A 52 -23.05 12.03 -0.11
C PRO A 52 -22.42 12.06 1.28
N SER A 53 -23.15 12.55 2.29
CA SER A 53 -22.67 12.56 3.68
C SER A 53 -22.52 11.13 4.22
N ILE A 54 -23.46 10.24 3.90
CA ILE A 54 -23.42 8.83 4.34
C ILE A 54 -22.26 8.07 3.68
N LEU A 55 -21.96 8.33 2.42
CA LEU A 55 -20.96 7.59 1.66
C LEU A 55 -19.54 8.16 1.80
N ILE A 56 -19.38 9.49 1.80
CA ILE A 56 -18.08 10.17 1.87
C ILE A 56 -17.53 10.22 3.30
N ALA A 57 -18.38 10.30 4.34
CA ALA A 57 -17.90 10.35 5.73
C ALA A 57 -17.12 9.09 6.15
N PRO A 58 -17.55 7.84 5.84
CA PRO A 58 -16.76 6.64 6.01
C PRO A 58 -15.38 6.73 5.34
N ILE A 59 -15.34 7.07 4.05
CA ILE A 59 -14.10 7.20 3.26
C ILE A 59 -13.16 8.20 3.93
N THR A 60 -13.68 9.36 4.30
CA THR A 60 -12.91 10.41 5.00
C THR A 60 -12.37 9.92 6.34
N THR A 61 -13.17 9.17 7.10
CA THR A 61 -12.77 8.60 8.39
C THR A 61 -11.63 7.60 8.23
N PHE A 62 -11.76 6.64 7.31
CA PHE A 62 -10.69 5.67 7.02
C PHE A 62 -9.42 6.38 6.51
N TYR A 63 -9.58 7.35 5.62
CA TYR A 63 -8.47 8.14 5.09
C TYR A 63 -7.71 8.88 6.18
N LEU A 64 -8.41 9.64 7.03
CA LEU A 64 -7.81 10.39 8.14
C LEU A 64 -7.17 9.44 9.16
N ARG A 65 -7.77 8.27 9.40
CA ARG A 65 -7.19 7.25 10.27
C ARG A 65 -5.83 6.76 9.77
N LEU A 66 -5.71 6.51 8.46
CA LEU A 66 -4.47 6.05 7.83
C LEU A 66 -3.42 7.17 7.73
N TYR A 67 -3.87 8.40 7.50
CA TYR A 67 -3.01 9.58 7.48
C TYR A 67 -2.40 9.87 8.85
N PHE A 68 -3.22 10.01 9.89
CA PHE A 68 -2.78 10.26 11.28
C PHE A 68 -2.39 8.99 12.03
N LEU A 69 -2.13 7.90 11.31
CA LEU A 69 -1.75 6.65 11.92
C LEU A 69 -0.43 6.79 12.69
N ASN A 70 -0.34 6.15 13.85
CA ASN A 70 0.92 5.96 14.55
C ASN A 70 1.22 4.45 14.60
N PRO A 71 1.80 3.86 13.53
CA PRO A 71 2.06 2.43 13.50
C PRO A 71 3.02 2.01 14.59
N SER A 72 2.82 0.84 15.18
CA SER A 72 3.66 0.37 16.28
C SER A 72 5.12 0.21 15.86
N ARG A 73 6.02 0.55 16.79
CA ARG A 73 7.48 0.40 16.63
C ARG A 73 7.94 -0.81 17.45
N PRO A 74 8.98 -1.53 16.99
CA PRO A 74 9.61 -2.53 17.84
C PRO A 74 10.14 -1.91 19.15
N PRO A 75 10.08 -2.63 20.28
CA PRO A 75 10.77 -2.22 21.49
C PRO A 75 12.29 -2.21 21.26
N PHE A 76 13.00 -1.43 22.08
CA PHE A 76 14.46 -1.37 21.99
C PHE A 76 15.09 -2.71 22.38
N ASP A 77 14.63 -3.25 23.51
CA ASP A 77 15.07 -4.53 24.05
C ASP A 77 14.18 -5.67 23.57
N CYS A 78 14.82 -6.82 23.42
CA CYS A 78 14.12 -8.05 23.06
C CYS A 78 13.30 -8.56 24.27
N PRO A 79 12.05 -9.00 24.08
CA PRO A 79 11.27 -9.58 25.16
C PRO A 79 11.93 -10.81 25.81
N ALA A 80 11.74 -10.99 27.13
CA ALA A 80 12.36 -12.08 27.90
C ALA A 80 12.02 -13.49 27.37
N VAL A 81 10.82 -13.69 26.82
CA VAL A 81 10.43 -14.98 26.22
C VAL A 81 11.32 -15.37 25.03
N ILE A 82 11.83 -14.39 24.29
CA ILE A 82 12.76 -14.59 23.17
C ILE A 82 14.19 -14.76 23.67
N ILE A 83 14.62 -13.91 24.62
CA ILE A 83 15.95 -14.03 25.25
C ILE A 83 16.13 -15.41 25.89
N ASN A 84 15.09 -15.90 26.56
CA ASN A 84 15.07 -17.22 27.19
C ASN A 84 14.76 -18.36 26.20
N LYS A 85 14.78 -18.09 24.88
CA LYS A 85 14.64 -19.09 23.82
C LYS A 85 13.39 -19.98 23.94
N LYS A 86 12.28 -19.45 24.49
CA LYS A 86 11.07 -20.25 24.77
C LYS A 86 10.12 -20.40 23.57
N THR A 87 10.30 -19.59 22.53
CA THR A 87 9.44 -19.56 21.35
C THR A 87 10.28 -19.42 20.08
N PRO A 88 9.79 -19.83 18.90
CA PRO A 88 10.43 -19.50 17.64
C PRO A 88 10.56 -17.98 17.44
N PHE A 89 11.69 -17.51 16.90
CA PHE A 89 11.89 -16.09 16.58
C PHE A 89 12.88 -15.88 15.44
N ALA A 90 12.76 -14.74 14.74
CA ALA A 90 13.70 -14.36 13.69
C ALA A 90 15.04 -13.90 14.27
N CYS A 91 16.13 -14.44 13.74
CA CYS A 91 17.51 -14.14 14.12
C CYS A 91 18.38 -13.94 12.87
N LEU A 92 19.64 -13.56 13.09
CA LEU A 92 20.67 -13.60 12.05
C LEU A 92 21.00 -15.05 11.70
N SER A 93 21.48 -15.30 10.47
CA SER A 93 22.02 -16.62 10.14
C SER A 93 23.26 -16.90 11.00
N ALA A 94 23.62 -18.18 11.16
CA ALA A 94 24.82 -18.57 11.90
C ALA A 94 26.06 -17.86 11.35
N ASP A 95 26.22 -17.80 10.03
CA ASP A 95 27.36 -17.12 9.38
C ASP A 95 27.35 -15.61 9.63
N GLU A 96 26.20 -14.94 9.59
CA GLU A 96 26.08 -13.51 9.89
C GLU A 96 26.39 -13.22 11.37
N ALA A 97 25.92 -14.07 12.28
CA ALA A 97 26.20 -13.95 13.70
C ALA A 97 27.69 -14.14 14.00
N SER A 98 28.33 -15.16 13.42
CA SER A 98 29.76 -15.40 13.54
C SER A 98 30.60 -14.25 13.00
N GLU A 99 30.22 -13.67 11.85
CA GLU A 99 30.88 -12.49 11.28
C GLU A 99 30.83 -11.28 12.23
N ILE A 100 29.70 -11.08 12.92
CA ILE A 100 29.55 -10.00 13.90
C ILE A 100 30.42 -10.27 15.15
N ARG A 101 30.34 -11.47 15.74
CA ARG A 101 31.16 -11.82 16.92
C ARG A 101 32.66 -11.65 16.67
N SER A 102 33.11 -12.08 15.49
CA SER A 102 34.51 -11.89 15.06
C SER A 102 34.88 -10.41 15.01
N LYS A 103 34.00 -9.56 14.47
CA LYS A 103 34.21 -8.10 14.43
C LYS A 103 34.16 -7.44 15.81
N GLU A 104 33.45 -8.04 16.76
CA GLU A 104 33.42 -7.62 18.17
C GLU A 104 34.67 -8.06 18.95
N GLY A 105 35.58 -8.81 18.33
CA GLY A 105 36.87 -9.21 18.90
C GLY A 105 36.83 -10.52 19.68
N TRP A 106 35.81 -11.35 19.46
CA TRP A 106 35.76 -12.70 20.01
C TRP A 106 36.84 -13.57 19.38
N GLU A 107 37.40 -14.51 20.15
CA GLU A 107 38.39 -15.46 19.64
C GLU A 107 37.72 -16.50 18.71
N ASP A 108 38.44 -16.99 17.71
CA ASP A 108 37.89 -17.92 16.71
C ASP A 108 37.27 -19.19 17.34
N GLU A 109 37.89 -19.72 18.39
CA GLU A 109 37.35 -20.87 19.14
C GLU A 109 36.02 -20.55 19.85
N GLU A 110 35.86 -19.32 20.37
CA GLU A 110 34.62 -18.87 21.00
C GLU A 110 33.52 -18.62 19.97
N VAL A 111 33.88 -18.08 18.80
CA VAL A 111 32.97 -17.89 17.67
C VAL A 111 32.41 -19.25 17.21
N GLU A 112 33.26 -20.26 17.03
CA GLU A 112 32.81 -21.58 16.59
C GLU A 112 31.96 -22.29 17.65
N ARG A 113 32.35 -22.19 18.95
CA ARG A 113 31.56 -22.74 20.05
C ARG A 113 30.17 -22.11 20.16
N SER A 114 30.04 -20.82 19.82
CA SER A 114 28.77 -20.07 19.87
C SER A 114 28.01 -20.05 18.54
N ARG A 115 28.45 -20.81 17.53
CA ARG A 115 27.86 -20.77 16.18
C ARG A 115 26.36 -21.04 16.15
N GLU A 116 25.89 -21.98 16.97
CA GLU A 116 24.47 -22.33 17.11
C GLU A 116 23.72 -21.42 18.11
N GLU A 117 24.40 -20.51 18.80
CA GLU A 117 23.73 -19.55 19.66
C GLU A 117 23.06 -18.46 18.81
N PRO A 118 21.73 -18.25 18.94
CA PRO A 118 21.01 -17.30 18.11
C PRO A 118 21.34 -15.85 18.50
N MET A 119 21.63 -15.03 17.49
CA MET A 119 21.75 -13.58 17.64
C MET A 119 20.54 -12.86 17.06
N VAL A 120 19.83 -12.08 17.88
CA VAL A 120 18.66 -11.31 17.43
C VAL A 120 19.05 -10.20 16.47
N GLU A 121 18.27 -10.00 15.41
CA GLU A 121 18.51 -8.90 14.48
C GLU A 121 18.23 -7.55 15.15
N ARG A 122 19.14 -6.58 14.99
CA ARG A 122 19.00 -5.19 15.45
C ARG A 122 19.08 -4.21 14.30
N CYS A 123 18.38 -3.08 14.43
CA CYS A 123 18.38 -2.02 13.43
C CYS A 123 19.08 -0.75 13.92
N TYR A 124 20.23 -0.42 13.32
CA TYR A 124 21.01 0.78 13.64
C TYR A 124 20.69 1.99 12.76
N LYS A 125 19.70 1.88 11.85
CA LYS A 125 19.35 2.93 10.89
C LYS A 125 18.43 3.99 11.51
N GLY A 126 18.63 5.26 11.13
CA GLY A 126 17.71 6.36 11.45
C GLY A 126 17.40 6.46 12.94
N LYS A 127 16.11 6.49 13.28
CA LYS A 127 15.60 6.61 14.66
C LYS A 127 15.59 5.29 15.44
N CYS A 128 16.02 4.17 14.84
CA CYS A 128 16.01 2.86 15.50
C CYS A 128 17.14 2.69 16.53
N ARG A 129 18.32 3.26 16.28
CA ARG A 129 19.46 3.32 17.23
C ARG A 129 19.85 1.97 17.87
N GLY A 130 19.67 0.86 17.18
CA GLY A 130 19.97 -0.49 17.69
C GLY A 130 18.76 -1.25 18.23
N ALA A 131 17.53 -0.73 18.06
CA ALA A 131 16.32 -1.44 18.47
C ALA A 131 16.20 -2.82 17.82
N TRP A 132 15.65 -3.77 18.58
CA TRP A 132 15.36 -5.12 18.11
C TRP A 132 14.44 -5.10 16.88
N LYS A 133 14.67 -6.03 15.96
CA LYS A 133 13.92 -6.17 14.71
C LYS A 133 13.19 -7.53 14.68
N PRO A 134 11.91 -7.60 15.11
CA PRO A 134 11.13 -8.84 15.07
C PRO A 134 10.89 -9.35 13.65
N ALA A 135 10.39 -10.58 13.56
CA ALA A 135 9.88 -11.14 12.32
C ALA A 135 8.86 -10.18 11.67
N ARG A 136 8.92 -10.06 10.33
CA ARG A 136 8.08 -9.15 9.52
C ARG A 136 8.18 -7.66 9.90
N ALA A 137 9.10 -7.25 10.78
CA ALA A 137 9.42 -5.84 10.96
C ALA A 137 10.41 -5.36 9.89
N ARG A 138 10.22 -4.13 9.41
CA ARG A 138 11.10 -3.54 8.39
C ARG A 138 11.37 -2.07 8.68
N HIS A 139 12.58 -1.63 8.35
CA HIS A 139 12.97 -0.23 8.41
C HIS A 139 12.43 0.51 7.19
N CYS A 140 11.51 1.46 7.41
CA CYS A 140 11.07 2.36 6.36
C CYS A 140 12.06 3.52 6.25
N SER A 141 12.74 3.65 5.13
CA SER A 141 13.69 4.75 4.87
C SER A 141 13.01 6.12 4.81
N GLN A 142 11.73 6.18 4.43
CA GLN A 142 10.95 7.42 4.37
C GLN A 142 10.54 7.90 5.77
N CYS A 143 10.09 6.99 6.64
CA CYS A 143 9.78 7.33 8.04
C CYS A 143 11.02 7.38 8.95
N GLY A 144 12.13 6.76 8.52
CA GLY A 144 13.38 6.64 9.28
C GLY A 144 13.27 5.75 10.52
N VAL A 145 12.34 4.79 10.55
CA VAL A 145 12.10 3.92 11.71
C VAL A 145 11.54 2.56 11.29
N CYS A 146 11.80 1.52 12.10
CA CYS A 146 11.21 0.20 11.93
C CYS A 146 9.73 0.19 12.33
N ARG A 147 8.91 -0.51 11.55
CA ARG A 147 7.51 -0.81 11.88
C ARG A 147 7.30 -2.31 11.95
N MET A 148 6.51 -2.76 12.91
CA MET A 148 6.15 -4.17 13.08
C MET A 148 5.02 -4.56 12.13
N GLY A 149 5.05 -5.77 11.58
CA GLY A 149 4.09 -6.21 10.56
C GLY A 149 4.05 -5.23 9.37
N PHE A 150 5.22 -4.81 8.90
CA PHE A 150 5.33 -3.80 7.86
C PHE A 150 4.71 -4.31 6.55
N ASP A 151 3.80 -3.54 5.96
CA ASP A 151 3.21 -3.87 4.66
C ASP A 151 3.85 -3.03 3.54
N HIS A 152 3.70 -1.71 3.61
CA HIS A 152 4.38 -0.78 2.72
C HIS A 152 4.36 0.65 3.27
N HIS A 153 5.15 1.55 2.68
CA HIS A 153 4.98 2.99 2.89
C HIS A 153 4.07 3.54 1.79
N CYS A 154 2.93 4.07 2.19
CA CYS A 154 1.94 4.57 1.25
C CYS A 154 2.13 6.09 1.05
N PRO A 155 2.45 6.56 -0.18
CA PRO A 155 2.60 7.99 -0.43
C PRO A 155 1.26 8.73 -0.31
N PHE A 156 0.13 8.05 -0.57
CA PHE A 156 -1.22 8.63 -0.47
C PHE A 156 -1.62 9.04 0.95
N PHE A 157 -1.03 8.43 1.97
CA PHE A 157 -1.24 8.78 3.38
C PHE A 157 0.01 9.39 4.03
N ALA A 158 1.10 9.54 3.27
CA ALA A 158 2.42 9.91 3.80
C ALA A 158 2.88 9.07 5.02
N ASN A 159 2.46 7.79 5.09
CA ASN A 159 2.63 6.97 6.28
C ASN A 159 2.85 5.49 5.94
N CYS A 160 3.39 4.74 6.91
CA CYS A 160 3.51 3.30 6.78
C CYS A 160 2.19 2.61 7.07
N LEU A 161 1.77 1.72 6.17
CA LEU A 161 0.75 0.73 6.45
C LEU A 161 1.40 -0.49 7.11
N THR A 162 0.76 -1.00 8.15
CA THR A 162 1.16 -2.23 8.84
C THR A 162 -0.04 -3.15 8.99
N ALA A 163 0.20 -4.45 9.14
CA ALA A 163 -0.82 -5.49 9.27
C ALA A 163 -2.02 -5.13 10.18
N PRO A 164 -1.85 -4.56 11.39
CA PRO A 164 -2.98 -4.17 12.26
C PRO A 164 -3.97 -3.16 11.65
N TYR A 165 -3.59 -2.49 10.55
CA TYR A 165 -4.36 -1.42 9.92
C TYR A 165 -4.70 -1.71 8.46
N VAL A 166 -4.30 -2.87 7.94
CA VAL A 166 -4.75 -3.38 6.64
C VAL A 166 -6.28 -3.40 6.55
N PRO A 167 -7.08 -3.69 7.60
CA PRO A 167 -8.53 -3.65 7.49
C PRO A 167 -9.10 -2.25 7.20
N ALA A 168 -8.53 -1.21 7.80
CA ALA A 168 -8.93 0.17 7.53
C ALA A 168 -8.55 0.58 6.10
N PHE A 169 -7.38 0.15 5.62
CA PHE A 169 -6.95 0.34 4.24
C PHE A 169 -7.88 -0.38 3.26
N LEU A 170 -8.17 -1.66 3.47
CA LEU A 170 -9.04 -2.44 2.61
C LEU A 170 -10.47 -1.88 2.60
N ALA A 171 -11.00 -1.43 3.74
CA ALA A 171 -12.30 -0.77 3.80
C ALA A 171 -12.31 0.52 2.97
N LEU A 172 -11.29 1.38 3.08
CA LEU A 172 -11.16 2.57 2.22
C LEU A 172 -11.21 2.20 0.73
N LEU A 173 -10.46 1.16 0.33
CA LEU A 173 -10.43 0.71 -1.06
C LEU A 173 -11.77 0.16 -1.55
N LEU A 174 -12.54 -0.51 -0.69
CA LEU A 174 -13.84 -1.09 -1.05
C LEU A 174 -14.99 -0.08 -1.02
N TYR A 175 -14.92 0.95 -0.18
CA TYR A 175 -15.93 2.01 -0.14
C TYR A 175 -15.81 2.98 -1.33
N THR A 176 -14.59 3.18 -1.85
CA THR A 176 -14.32 4.21 -2.88
C THR A 176 -15.04 3.95 -4.20
N PRO A 177 -14.97 2.75 -4.82
CA PRO A 177 -15.64 2.48 -6.10
C PRO A 177 -17.17 2.64 -6.06
N PRO A 178 -17.93 1.99 -5.15
CA PRO A 178 -19.38 2.12 -5.14
C PRO A 178 -19.81 3.55 -4.80
N THR A 179 -19.10 4.25 -3.90
CA THR A 179 -19.40 5.66 -3.60
C THR A 179 -19.23 6.54 -4.84
N THR A 180 -18.13 6.37 -5.57
CA THR A 180 -17.86 7.14 -6.79
C THR A 180 -18.93 6.88 -7.83
N ILE A 181 -19.26 5.61 -8.09
CA ILE A 181 -20.26 5.23 -9.09
C ILE A 181 -21.63 5.80 -8.70
N LEU A 182 -22.08 5.55 -7.47
CA LEU A 182 -23.40 5.98 -7.02
C LEU A 182 -23.56 7.50 -7.07
N LEU A 183 -22.57 8.27 -6.64
CA LEU A 183 -22.67 9.73 -6.61
C LEU A 183 -22.52 10.40 -7.98
N SER A 184 -21.75 9.79 -8.90
CA SER A 184 -21.50 10.39 -10.22
C SER A 184 -22.45 9.91 -11.31
N LEU A 185 -23.17 8.80 -11.12
CA LEU A 185 -24.04 8.19 -12.12
C LEU A 185 -25.03 9.15 -12.79
N PRO A 186 -25.74 10.04 -12.07
CA PRO A 186 -26.65 11.00 -12.71
C PRO A 186 -25.97 11.99 -13.63
N LEU A 187 -24.69 12.28 -13.38
CA LEU A 187 -23.95 13.30 -14.12
C LEU A 187 -23.49 12.78 -15.48
N TYR A 188 -23.40 11.46 -15.67
CA TYR A 188 -22.91 10.86 -16.91
C TYR A 188 -23.64 11.34 -18.17
N PRO A 189 -24.98 11.27 -18.29
CA PRO A 189 -25.65 11.74 -19.50
C PRO A 189 -25.45 13.24 -19.76
N LEU A 190 -25.45 14.08 -18.72
CA LEU A 190 -25.22 15.52 -18.86
C LEU A 190 -23.80 15.81 -19.33
N LEU A 191 -22.81 15.24 -18.64
CA LEU A 191 -21.40 15.45 -18.94
C LEU A 191 -20.99 14.86 -20.29
N LEU A 192 -21.58 13.73 -20.71
CA LEU A 192 -21.33 13.15 -22.04
C LEU A 192 -21.91 14.02 -23.16
N ARG A 193 -23.12 14.56 -22.98
CA ARG A 193 -23.71 15.52 -23.93
C ARG A 193 -22.86 16.78 -24.02
N ARG A 194 -22.43 17.30 -22.86
CA ARG A 194 -21.57 18.48 -22.78
C ARG A 194 -20.20 18.24 -23.42
N ALA A 195 -19.57 17.09 -23.16
CA ALA A 195 -18.31 16.69 -23.77
C ALA A 195 -18.43 16.56 -25.30
N SER A 196 -19.53 15.98 -25.79
CA SER A 196 -19.81 15.88 -27.22
C SER A 196 -19.99 17.27 -27.85
N ALA A 197 -20.76 18.16 -27.22
CA ALA A 197 -20.92 19.53 -27.67
C ALA A 197 -19.57 20.28 -27.68
N ALA A 198 -18.75 20.09 -26.64
CA ALA A 198 -17.41 20.67 -26.55
C ALA A 198 -16.49 20.17 -27.66
N TYR A 199 -16.53 18.87 -27.95
CA TYR A 199 -15.81 18.28 -29.08
C TYR A 199 -16.22 18.90 -30.41
N HIS A 200 -17.53 18.93 -30.71
CA HIS A 200 -18.04 19.50 -31.95
C HIS A 200 -17.70 20.97 -32.08
N PHE A 201 -17.87 21.74 -31.01
CA PHE A 201 -17.50 23.16 -30.97
C PHE A 201 -16.00 23.36 -31.21
N ALA A 202 -15.15 22.56 -30.57
CA ALA A 202 -13.70 22.64 -30.75
C ALA A 202 -13.28 22.37 -32.21
N CYS A 203 -13.95 21.45 -32.90
CA CYS A 203 -13.65 21.12 -34.29
C CYS A 203 -14.05 22.23 -35.29
N VAL A 204 -15.06 23.04 -34.99
CA VAL A 204 -15.61 24.04 -35.93
C VAL A 204 -15.27 25.48 -35.56
N SER A 205 -14.89 25.76 -34.32
CA SER A 205 -14.69 27.12 -33.85
C SER A 205 -13.33 27.68 -34.26
N ASP A 206 -13.34 28.86 -34.89
CA ASP A 206 -12.13 29.63 -35.20
C ASP A 206 -11.31 29.96 -33.94
N SER A 207 -11.97 30.08 -32.79
CA SER A 207 -11.31 30.37 -31.50
C SER A 207 -10.35 29.27 -31.05
N ILE A 208 -10.60 28.01 -31.46
CA ILE A 208 -9.80 26.83 -31.06
C ILE A 208 -8.95 26.33 -32.23
N LYS A 209 -9.14 26.85 -33.44
CA LYS A 209 -8.38 26.48 -34.64
C LYS A 209 -6.85 26.50 -34.41
N GLY A 210 -6.36 27.49 -33.67
CA GLY A 210 -4.94 27.58 -33.31
C GLY A 210 -4.39 26.36 -32.55
N TRP A 211 -5.21 25.68 -31.74
CA TRP A 211 -4.82 24.43 -31.08
C TRP A 211 -4.58 23.30 -32.08
N TRP A 212 -5.48 23.17 -33.06
CA TRP A 212 -5.38 22.12 -34.07
C TRP A 212 -4.25 22.40 -35.06
N ASP A 213 -4.03 23.66 -35.42
CA ASP A 213 -2.95 24.03 -36.35
C ASP A 213 -1.56 23.96 -35.70
N TRP A 214 -1.48 24.00 -34.36
CA TRP A 214 -0.22 23.94 -33.63
C TRP A 214 0.40 22.54 -33.67
N PRO A 215 1.54 22.32 -34.39
CA PRO A 215 2.08 20.97 -34.61
C PRO A 215 2.62 20.33 -33.32
N TRP A 216 3.10 21.15 -32.39
CA TRP A 216 3.64 20.67 -31.12
C TRP A 216 2.57 20.10 -30.19
N SER A 217 1.28 20.36 -30.42
CA SER A 217 0.22 19.73 -29.64
C SER A 217 0.26 18.20 -29.70
N TRP A 218 0.76 17.60 -30.79
CA TRP A 218 0.96 16.16 -30.90
C TRP A 218 2.02 15.61 -29.93
N ILE A 219 2.98 16.44 -29.53
CA ILE A 219 4.09 16.05 -28.67
C ILE A 219 3.80 16.48 -27.23
N VAL A 220 3.46 17.75 -27.05
CA VAL A 220 3.27 18.38 -25.73
C VAL A 220 1.99 17.88 -25.05
N ALA A 221 0.94 17.54 -25.81
CA ALA A 221 -0.29 17.01 -25.26
C ALA A 221 -0.30 15.48 -25.17
N GLY A 222 0.85 14.81 -25.10
CA GLY A 222 0.89 13.36 -24.86
C GLY A 222 0.35 12.52 -26.03
N GLY A 223 0.66 12.91 -27.27
CA GLY A 223 0.31 12.13 -28.46
C GLY A 223 -1.11 12.39 -28.98
N PRO A 224 -1.62 11.48 -29.83
CA PRO A 224 -2.95 11.58 -30.40
C PRO A 224 -4.04 11.74 -29.34
N VAL A 225 -4.01 10.92 -28.28
CA VAL A 225 -5.05 10.92 -27.25
C VAL A 225 -5.17 12.29 -26.58
N GLY A 226 -4.06 12.83 -26.05
CA GLY A 226 -4.17 14.08 -25.30
C GLY A 226 -4.31 15.32 -26.18
N ARG A 227 -3.95 15.28 -27.48
CA ARG A 227 -4.35 16.34 -28.43
C ARG A 227 -5.87 16.48 -28.53
N TRP A 228 -6.58 15.36 -28.65
CA TRP A 228 -8.05 15.36 -28.71
C TRP A 228 -8.67 15.73 -27.36
N VAL A 229 -8.15 15.20 -26.25
CA VAL A 229 -8.59 15.61 -24.90
C VAL A 229 -8.40 17.11 -24.69
N GLY A 230 -7.26 17.67 -25.09
CA GLY A 230 -6.98 19.10 -25.01
C GLY A 230 -7.98 19.93 -25.82
N GLY A 231 -8.32 19.49 -27.04
CA GLY A 231 -9.35 20.13 -27.85
C GLY A 231 -10.73 20.12 -27.18
N VAL A 232 -11.15 18.98 -26.61
CA VAL A 232 -12.40 18.88 -25.85
C VAL A 232 -12.38 19.80 -24.62
N VAL A 233 -11.27 19.85 -23.88
CA VAL A 233 -11.12 20.73 -22.72
C VAL A 233 -11.24 22.21 -23.12
N LEU A 234 -10.55 22.64 -24.17
CA LEU A 234 -10.64 24.01 -24.69
C LEU A 234 -12.05 24.35 -25.17
N GLY A 235 -12.69 23.42 -25.90
CA GLY A 235 -14.09 23.55 -26.31
C GLY A 235 -15.02 23.71 -25.11
N TRP A 236 -14.82 22.91 -24.08
CA TRP A 236 -15.63 22.95 -22.86
C TRP A 236 -15.43 24.27 -22.11
N MET A 237 -14.18 24.73 -21.97
CA MET A 237 -13.87 26.03 -21.37
C MET A 237 -14.61 27.17 -22.09
N GLN A 238 -14.64 27.15 -23.43
CA GLN A 238 -15.33 28.18 -24.20
C GLN A 238 -16.86 28.08 -24.02
N LEU A 239 -17.42 26.87 -24.05
CA LEU A 239 -18.85 26.66 -23.77
C LEU A 239 -19.25 27.09 -22.36
N ASP A 240 -18.36 26.94 -21.37
CA ASP A 240 -18.60 27.41 -20.01
C ASP A 240 -18.63 28.93 -19.96
N GLN A 241 -17.74 29.63 -20.68
CA GLN A 241 -17.76 31.09 -20.79
C GLN A 241 -19.01 31.63 -21.49
N MET A 242 -19.53 30.90 -22.48
CA MET A 242 -20.71 31.31 -23.26
C MET A 242 -22.05 31.02 -22.55
N SER A 243 -22.04 30.27 -21.44
CA SER A 243 -23.27 29.88 -20.75
C SER A 243 -23.92 31.05 -19.98
N VAL A 244 -25.11 31.48 -20.42
CA VAL A 244 -25.89 32.54 -19.77
C VAL A 244 -26.44 32.02 -18.44
N GLY A 245 -26.09 32.68 -17.33
CA GLY A 245 -26.42 32.21 -15.97
C GLY A 245 -25.40 31.26 -15.35
N GLY A 246 -24.32 30.96 -16.07
CA GLY A 246 -23.25 30.05 -15.66
C GLY A 246 -23.49 28.59 -16.04
N PRO A 247 -22.42 27.76 -16.08
CA PRO A 247 -22.49 26.40 -16.63
C PRO A 247 -23.16 25.37 -15.71
N GLY A 248 -23.60 25.77 -14.51
CA GLY A 248 -24.21 24.88 -13.52
C GLY A 248 -23.36 23.64 -13.24
N ILE A 249 -24.02 22.49 -13.14
CA ILE A 249 -23.38 21.17 -12.91
C ILE A 249 -22.68 20.60 -14.15
N GLU A 250 -22.87 21.18 -15.33
CA GLU A 250 -22.24 20.74 -16.58
C GLU A 250 -20.84 21.35 -16.80
N ARG A 251 -20.37 22.17 -15.86
CA ARG A 251 -19.07 22.84 -15.98
C ARG A 251 -17.91 21.86 -16.05
N LEU A 252 -16.84 22.26 -16.73
CA LEU A 252 -15.63 21.47 -16.94
C LEU A 252 -15.07 20.91 -15.62
N GLY A 253 -15.09 21.71 -14.55
CA GLY A 253 -14.58 21.29 -13.24
C GLY A 253 -15.30 20.04 -12.69
N VAL A 254 -16.61 19.92 -12.89
CA VAL A 254 -17.38 18.73 -12.47
C VAL A 254 -17.01 17.55 -13.36
N GLY A 255 -16.89 17.76 -14.68
CA GLY A 255 -16.43 16.74 -15.63
C GLY A 255 -15.06 16.16 -15.26
N VAL A 256 -14.09 17.02 -14.99
CA VAL A 256 -12.73 16.63 -14.57
C VAL A 256 -12.79 15.86 -13.25
N MET A 257 -13.58 16.33 -12.26
CA MET A 257 -13.74 15.62 -11.00
C MET A 257 -14.31 14.22 -11.17
N VAL A 258 -15.34 14.04 -12.01
CA VAL A 258 -15.91 12.71 -12.29
C VAL A 258 -14.88 11.78 -12.95
N VAL A 259 -14.12 12.28 -13.92
CA VAL A 259 -13.04 11.49 -14.56
C VAL A 259 -11.97 11.08 -13.55
N VAL A 260 -11.51 12.01 -12.72
CA VAL A 260 -10.56 11.72 -11.63
C VAL A 260 -11.14 10.68 -10.67
N GLY A 261 -12.40 10.81 -10.29
CA GLY A 261 -13.11 9.84 -9.45
C GLY A 261 -13.11 8.44 -10.06
N ILE A 262 -13.45 8.31 -11.34
CA ILE A 262 -13.45 7.02 -12.06
C ILE A 262 -12.05 6.39 -12.06
N VAL A 263 -11.01 7.18 -12.34
CA VAL A 263 -9.62 6.69 -12.30
C VAL A 263 -9.26 6.20 -10.90
N LEU A 264 -9.61 6.96 -9.84
CA LEU A 264 -9.39 6.55 -8.46
C LEU A 264 -10.18 5.28 -8.09
N ALA A 265 -11.43 5.15 -8.55
CA ALA A 265 -12.25 3.94 -8.36
C ALA A 265 -11.60 2.70 -9.01
N LEU A 266 -11.04 2.83 -10.21
CA LEU A 266 -10.34 1.73 -10.88
C LEU A 266 -9.05 1.34 -10.14
N ILE A 267 -8.24 2.33 -9.75
CA ILE A 267 -7.00 2.10 -8.99
C ILE A 267 -7.32 1.40 -7.66
N THR A 268 -8.28 1.92 -6.90
CA THR A 268 -8.69 1.35 -5.61
C THR A 268 -9.28 -0.05 -5.75
N SER A 269 -10.00 -0.34 -6.84
CA SER A 269 -10.49 -1.70 -7.14
C SER A 269 -9.34 -2.69 -7.38
N GLY A 270 -8.34 -2.29 -8.18
CA GLY A 270 -7.16 -3.11 -8.44
C GLY A 270 -6.33 -3.36 -7.17
N LEU A 271 -6.15 -2.32 -6.35
CA LEU A 271 -5.49 -2.43 -5.05
C LEU A 271 -6.29 -3.33 -4.09
N ALA A 272 -7.63 -3.20 -4.04
CA ALA A 272 -8.46 -4.03 -3.19
C ALA A 272 -8.32 -5.50 -3.58
N TYR A 273 -8.40 -5.80 -4.87
CA TYR A 273 -8.20 -7.15 -5.39
C TYR A 273 -6.81 -7.68 -5.00
N SER A 274 -5.75 -6.92 -5.25
CA SER A 274 -4.39 -7.35 -4.90
C SER A 274 -4.24 -7.61 -3.39
N THR A 275 -4.73 -6.71 -2.54
CA THR A 275 -4.67 -6.86 -1.08
C THR A 275 -5.45 -8.09 -0.61
N LEU A 276 -6.64 -8.35 -1.16
CA LEU A 276 -7.41 -9.55 -0.85
C LEU A 276 -6.64 -10.83 -1.19
N GLN A 277 -6.00 -10.87 -2.36
CA GLN A 277 -5.21 -12.03 -2.80
C GLN A 277 -3.97 -12.25 -1.92
N THR A 278 -3.29 -11.16 -1.54
CA THR A 278 -2.12 -11.23 -0.66
C THR A 278 -2.49 -11.75 0.74
N ILE A 279 -3.59 -11.23 1.33
CA ILE A 279 -4.07 -11.70 2.63
C ILE A 279 -4.47 -13.18 2.58
N LYS A 280 -5.14 -13.64 1.51
CA LYS A 280 -5.55 -15.04 1.37
C LYS A 280 -4.36 -16.01 1.44
N LYS A 281 -3.18 -15.60 1.00
CA LYS A 281 -1.93 -16.38 1.03
C LYS A 281 -1.12 -16.23 2.34
N GLY A 282 -1.62 -15.47 3.32
CA GLY A 282 -0.90 -15.20 4.58
C GLY A 282 0.25 -14.18 4.46
N ASP A 283 0.47 -13.67 3.25
CA ASP A 283 1.51 -12.69 2.94
C ASP A 283 1.05 -11.26 3.25
N LEU A 284 2.03 -10.37 3.41
CA LEU A 284 1.86 -8.92 3.26
C LEU A 284 2.43 -8.51 1.90
N THR A 285 2.10 -7.30 1.44
CA THR A 285 2.56 -6.77 0.16
C THR A 285 4.09 -6.84 0.06
N ILE A 286 4.79 -6.49 1.15
CA ILE A 286 6.26 -6.59 1.19
C ILE A 286 6.78 -8.01 1.02
N ASP A 287 6.07 -9.03 1.51
CA ASP A 287 6.53 -10.41 1.43
C ASP A 287 6.45 -10.90 -0.02
N THR A 288 5.35 -10.56 -0.71
CA THR A 288 5.19 -10.81 -2.14
C THR A 288 6.28 -10.09 -2.96
N GLU A 289 6.52 -8.80 -2.71
CA GLU A 289 7.51 -8.02 -3.46
C GLU A 289 8.96 -8.45 -3.19
N ARG A 290 9.26 -8.89 -1.96
CA ARG A 290 10.57 -9.49 -1.63
C ARG A 290 10.76 -10.81 -2.36
N ARG A 291 9.75 -11.67 -2.38
CA ARG A 291 9.80 -12.96 -3.10
C ARG A 291 10.05 -12.75 -4.59
N LYS A 292 9.33 -11.81 -5.22
CA LYS A 292 9.57 -11.41 -6.62
C LYS A 292 11.01 -10.90 -6.84
N SER A 293 11.47 -9.98 -5.99
CA SER A 293 12.83 -9.40 -6.10
C SER A 293 13.91 -10.47 -5.97
N TYR A 294 13.75 -11.40 -5.03
CA TYR A 294 14.66 -12.52 -4.87
C TYR A 294 14.64 -13.46 -6.09
N HIS A 295 13.47 -13.80 -6.65
CA HIS A 295 13.40 -14.63 -7.84
C HIS A 295 14.09 -13.99 -9.04
N ILE A 296 14.02 -12.67 -9.18
CA ILE A 296 14.77 -11.92 -10.21
C ILE A 296 16.27 -12.08 -9.97
N ALA A 297 16.74 -11.82 -8.75
CA ALA A 297 18.16 -11.97 -8.40
C ALA A 297 18.66 -13.41 -8.60
N ARG A 298 17.87 -14.41 -8.21
CA ARG A 298 18.17 -15.83 -8.38
C ARG A 298 18.24 -16.22 -9.86
N ARG A 299 17.33 -15.71 -10.70
CA ARG A 299 17.37 -15.94 -12.15
C ARG A 299 18.61 -15.31 -12.78
N ALA A 300 18.97 -14.11 -12.35
CA ALA A 300 20.18 -13.44 -12.79
C ALA A 300 21.44 -14.23 -12.38
N ALA A 301 21.49 -14.72 -11.15
CA ALA A 301 22.59 -15.55 -10.66
C ALA A 301 22.71 -16.88 -11.42
N SER A 302 21.59 -17.58 -11.64
CA SER A 302 21.58 -18.81 -12.43
C SER A 302 22.03 -18.57 -13.87
N GLY A 303 21.62 -17.47 -14.49
CA GLY A 303 22.08 -17.10 -15.82
C GLY A 303 23.57 -16.78 -15.84
N HIS A 304 24.08 -16.09 -14.82
CA HIS A 304 25.51 -15.81 -14.68
C HIS A 304 26.32 -17.10 -14.56
N TYR A 305 25.96 -18.01 -13.66
CA TYR A 305 26.67 -19.30 -13.53
C TYR A 305 26.61 -20.16 -14.80
N THR A 306 25.57 -19.98 -15.62
CA THR A 306 25.44 -20.71 -16.90
C THR A 306 26.38 -20.13 -17.97
N LEU A 307 26.56 -18.80 -18.00
CA LEU A 307 27.38 -18.11 -18.99
C LEU A 307 28.85 -18.01 -18.58
N PHE A 308 29.12 -17.90 -17.28
CA PHE A 308 30.44 -17.67 -16.68
C PHE A 308 30.65 -18.62 -15.49
N PRO A 309 30.84 -19.93 -15.72
CA PRO A 309 30.88 -20.93 -14.64
C PRO A 309 32.03 -20.77 -13.65
N SER A 310 33.13 -20.14 -14.08
CA SER A 310 34.35 -19.95 -13.28
C SER A 310 34.50 -18.53 -12.75
N GLU A 311 33.59 -17.61 -13.07
CA GLU A 311 33.62 -16.25 -12.57
C GLU A 311 32.80 -16.12 -11.28
N PRO A 312 33.24 -15.28 -10.33
CA PRO A 312 32.46 -14.99 -9.15
C PRO A 312 31.22 -14.18 -9.51
N LEU A 313 30.13 -14.44 -8.78
CA LEU A 313 28.87 -13.74 -8.97
C LEU A 313 29.07 -12.20 -8.82
N PRO A 314 28.55 -11.38 -9.74
CA PRO A 314 28.64 -9.93 -9.63
C PRO A 314 28.07 -9.45 -8.29
N GLN A 315 28.81 -8.54 -7.63
CA GLN A 315 28.52 -8.10 -6.26
C GLN A 315 27.07 -7.66 -6.08
N HIS A 316 26.50 -6.92 -7.03
CA HIS A 316 25.11 -6.45 -6.95
C HIS A 316 24.08 -7.59 -6.89
N ILE A 317 24.33 -8.72 -7.58
CA ILE A 317 23.43 -9.89 -7.55
C ILE A 317 23.59 -10.62 -6.22
N ALA A 318 24.83 -10.76 -5.73
CA ALA A 318 25.11 -11.35 -4.42
C ALA A 318 24.44 -10.54 -3.29
N ASP A 319 24.56 -9.21 -3.35
CA ASP A 319 23.93 -8.29 -2.41
C ASP A 319 22.40 -8.38 -2.46
N ASP A 320 21.81 -8.48 -3.65
CA ASP A 320 20.36 -8.64 -3.81
C ASP A 320 19.86 -9.98 -3.26
N LEU A 321 20.59 -11.09 -3.51
CA LEU A 321 20.27 -12.39 -2.93
C LEU A 321 20.31 -12.34 -1.39
N LYS A 322 21.36 -11.74 -0.81
CA LYS A 322 21.47 -11.56 0.64
C LYS A 322 20.35 -10.66 1.18
N ARG A 323 20.08 -9.54 0.52
CA ARG A 323 19.08 -8.54 0.95
C ARG A 323 17.64 -9.05 0.90
N PHE A 324 17.30 -9.79 -0.16
CA PHE A 324 15.94 -10.29 -0.39
C PHE A 324 15.73 -11.70 0.15
N GLY A 325 16.79 -12.40 0.55
CA GLY A 325 16.74 -13.65 1.29
C GLY A 325 15.83 -13.58 2.53
N GLY A 326 15.29 -14.73 2.91
CA GLY A 326 14.49 -14.87 4.13
C GLY A 326 15.38 -14.72 5.38
N PRO A 327 14.84 -14.20 6.50
CA PRO A 327 15.58 -14.23 7.76
C PRO A 327 15.77 -15.68 8.23
N ALA A 328 16.81 -15.92 9.03
CA ALA A 328 16.92 -17.16 9.77
C ALA A 328 15.95 -17.16 10.97
N PHE A 329 15.62 -18.33 11.47
CA PHE A 329 14.78 -18.52 12.64
C PHE A 329 15.47 -19.45 13.63
N TYR A 330 15.42 -19.09 14.90
CA TYR A 330 15.74 -20.02 15.97
C TYR A 330 14.48 -20.83 16.29
N ILE A 331 14.60 -22.16 16.31
CA ILE A 331 13.53 -23.08 16.67
C ILE A 331 13.91 -23.78 17.98
N PRO A 332 13.16 -23.59 19.07
CA PRO A 332 13.44 -24.29 20.33
C PRO A 332 13.12 -25.78 20.20
N ASN A 333 13.95 -26.62 20.82
CA ASN A 333 13.67 -28.04 20.98
C ASN A 333 12.47 -28.22 21.92
N THR A 334 11.55 -29.13 21.58
CA THR A 334 10.38 -29.45 22.40
C THR A 334 10.73 -30.32 23.61
N GLU A 335 11.89 -30.99 23.60
CA GLU A 335 12.27 -31.97 24.63
C GLU A 335 13.28 -31.43 25.65
N SER A 336 14.05 -30.39 25.32
CA SER A 336 15.05 -29.77 26.21
C SER A 336 14.92 -28.24 26.27
N GLU A 337 14.60 -27.71 27.45
CA GLU A 337 14.49 -26.26 27.66
C GLU A 337 15.84 -25.57 27.45
N GLY A 338 15.89 -24.57 26.58
CA GLY A 338 17.08 -23.76 26.31
C GLY A 338 17.95 -24.24 25.15
N GLU A 339 17.66 -25.41 24.59
CA GLU A 339 18.28 -25.94 23.38
C GLU A 339 17.38 -25.75 22.15
N GLY A 340 17.99 -25.80 20.97
CA GLY A 340 17.33 -25.56 19.69
C GLY A 340 18.36 -25.29 18.61
N HIS A 341 17.88 -24.99 17.40
CA HIS A 341 18.75 -24.84 16.24
C HIS A 341 18.34 -23.65 15.36
N ILE A 342 19.31 -23.12 14.61
CA ILE A 342 19.11 -21.99 13.70
C ILE A 342 18.82 -22.55 12.30
N VAL A 343 17.67 -22.19 11.76
CA VAL A 343 17.22 -22.67 10.45
C VAL A 343 17.00 -21.49 9.52
N GLN A 344 17.57 -21.55 8.32
CA GLN A 344 17.25 -20.61 7.26
C GLN A 344 16.21 -21.23 6.30
N PRO A 345 14.93 -20.81 6.37
CA PRO A 345 13.91 -21.32 5.47
C PRO A 345 14.27 -21.03 4.02
N LYS A 346 14.00 -22.01 3.15
CA LYS A 346 13.92 -21.75 1.71
C LYS A 346 12.86 -20.68 1.48
N LEU A 347 13.15 -19.68 0.64
CA LEU A 347 12.24 -18.53 0.46
C LEU A 347 10.86 -18.93 -0.09
N GLU A 348 10.79 -20.06 -0.80
CA GLU A 348 9.54 -20.63 -1.30
C GLU A 348 8.68 -21.25 -0.19
N MET A 349 9.20 -21.41 1.03
CA MET A 349 8.46 -21.95 2.17
C MET A 349 7.41 -20.93 2.65
N GLU A 350 6.16 -21.38 2.68
CA GLU A 350 5.01 -20.57 3.10
C GLU A 350 4.90 -20.56 4.63
N LEU A 351 5.76 -19.79 5.29
CA LEU A 351 5.84 -19.73 6.75
C LEU A 351 4.57 -19.25 7.45
N TYR A 352 3.78 -18.43 6.74
CA TYR A 352 2.65 -17.69 7.30
C TYR A 352 1.30 -18.04 6.66
N ASP A 353 1.25 -19.11 5.86
CA ASP A 353 0.02 -19.54 5.20
C ASP A 353 -0.70 -20.61 6.03
N PHE A 354 -1.71 -20.19 6.79
CA PHE A 354 -2.58 -21.04 7.62
C PHE A 354 -3.87 -21.46 6.87
N GLY A 355 -3.94 -21.24 5.56
CA GLY A 355 -5.16 -21.33 4.76
C GLY A 355 -6.01 -20.05 4.79
N GLU A 356 -6.78 -19.84 3.72
CA GLU A 356 -7.43 -18.56 3.43
C GLU A 356 -8.22 -17.96 4.61
N THR A 357 -9.04 -18.78 5.27
CA THR A 357 -9.89 -18.33 6.41
C THR A 357 -9.05 -17.86 7.58
N ARG A 358 -8.00 -18.62 7.93
CA ARG A 358 -7.19 -18.29 9.10
C ARG A 358 -6.25 -17.12 8.81
N ASN A 359 -5.71 -17.05 7.60
CA ASN A 359 -4.93 -15.89 7.15
C ASN A 359 -5.76 -14.60 7.19
N TRP A 360 -7.01 -14.68 6.74
CA TRP A 360 -7.98 -13.59 6.85
C TRP A 360 -8.20 -13.19 8.31
N GLU A 361 -8.51 -14.13 9.20
CA GLU A 361 -8.75 -13.85 10.62
C GLU A 361 -7.54 -13.20 11.32
N LEU A 362 -6.31 -13.62 10.97
CA LEU A 362 -5.10 -13.05 11.54
C LEU A 362 -4.98 -11.54 11.23
N VAL A 363 -5.22 -11.14 9.98
CA VAL A 363 -5.07 -9.75 9.55
C VAL A 363 -6.32 -8.91 9.85
N MET A 364 -7.50 -9.47 9.62
CA MET A 364 -8.79 -8.78 9.70
C MET A 364 -9.42 -8.83 11.09
N GLY A 365 -8.94 -9.74 11.95
CA GLY A 365 -9.48 -10.01 13.28
C GLY A 365 -10.73 -10.89 13.23
N SER A 366 -11.12 -11.43 14.40
CA SER A 366 -12.28 -12.33 14.59
C SER A 366 -13.65 -11.65 14.42
N LYS A 367 -13.69 -10.40 13.96
CA LYS A 367 -14.86 -9.52 13.99
C LYS A 367 -15.82 -9.72 12.80
N GLY A 368 -15.66 -10.78 12.00
CA GLY A 368 -16.49 -11.06 10.83
C GLY A 368 -16.49 -9.89 9.84
N TRP A 369 -17.67 -9.44 9.39
CA TRP A 369 -17.82 -8.26 8.51
C TRP A 369 -17.65 -6.91 9.21
N GLY A 370 -17.47 -6.90 10.54
CA GLY A 370 -17.46 -5.66 11.31
C GLY A 370 -16.27 -4.74 11.03
N TRP A 371 -15.22 -5.20 10.35
CA TRP A 371 -14.10 -4.34 9.92
C TRP A 371 -14.52 -3.31 8.85
N LEU A 372 -15.64 -3.54 8.15
CA LEU A 372 -16.21 -2.56 7.22
C LEU A 372 -16.84 -1.36 7.93
N LEU A 373 -17.08 -1.44 9.25
CA LEU A 373 -17.74 -0.36 9.99
C LEU A 373 -16.74 0.77 10.31
N PRO A 374 -17.03 2.03 9.97
CA PRO A 374 -16.07 3.13 10.09
C PRO A 374 -15.54 3.37 11.50
N TRP A 375 -16.37 3.21 12.54
CA TRP A 375 -15.92 3.39 13.93
C TRP A 375 -14.97 2.27 14.39
N ARG A 376 -14.99 1.09 13.76
CA ARG A 376 -14.02 0.01 14.04
C ARG A 376 -12.67 0.26 13.36
N ALA A 377 -12.59 1.12 12.36
CA ALA A 377 -11.34 1.58 11.76
C ALA A 377 -10.38 2.23 12.77
N LEU A 378 -10.93 2.79 13.85
CA LEU A 378 -10.15 3.42 14.91
C LEU A 378 -9.30 2.41 15.67
N GLY A 379 -9.72 1.14 15.74
CA GLY A 379 -9.01 0.07 16.43
C GLY A 379 -7.84 -0.53 15.64
N LYS A 380 -7.00 -1.30 16.32
CA LYS A 380 -6.06 -2.25 15.72
C LYS A 380 -6.78 -3.59 15.53
N SER A 381 -6.56 -4.28 14.42
CA SER A 381 -7.06 -5.66 14.24
C SER A 381 -6.20 -6.70 14.95
N MET A 382 -4.90 -6.42 15.08
CA MET A 382 -3.92 -7.29 15.71
C MET A 382 -3.21 -6.57 16.87
N PRO A 383 -3.16 -7.15 18.08
CA PRO A 383 -2.39 -6.62 19.21
C PRO A 383 -0.88 -6.62 18.94
N ASP A 384 -0.15 -5.68 19.51
CA ASP A 384 1.30 -5.54 19.27
C ASP A 384 2.09 -6.81 19.64
N GLY A 385 1.68 -7.54 20.69
CA GLY A 385 2.28 -8.83 21.07
C GLY A 385 2.20 -9.88 19.95
N GLN A 386 1.04 -9.98 19.30
CA GLN A 386 0.83 -10.90 18.19
C GLN A 386 1.56 -10.46 16.92
N VAL A 387 1.68 -9.14 16.68
CA VAL A 387 2.49 -8.64 15.54
C VAL A 387 3.99 -8.90 15.76
N MET A 388 4.46 -8.77 17.00
CA MET A 388 5.85 -9.04 17.38
C MET A 388 6.21 -10.52 17.21
N GLN A 389 5.29 -11.40 17.59
CA GLN A 389 5.42 -12.85 17.47
C GLN A 389 4.39 -13.37 16.49
N TRP A 390 4.60 -13.05 15.21
CA TRP A 390 3.73 -13.54 14.17
C TRP A 390 3.76 -15.08 14.16
N PRO A 391 2.60 -15.75 14.24
CA PRO A 391 2.59 -17.21 14.31
C PRO A 391 3.19 -17.81 13.03
N ILE A 392 3.96 -18.88 13.18
CA ILE A 392 4.45 -19.70 12.07
C ILE A 392 3.51 -20.90 11.96
N GLU A 393 3.16 -21.29 10.74
CA GLU A 393 2.29 -22.44 10.50
C GLU A 393 2.94 -23.74 10.98
N GLU A 394 2.15 -24.68 11.49
CA GLU A 394 2.66 -25.84 12.22
C GLU A 394 3.42 -26.82 11.31
N GLU A 395 2.96 -27.05 10.08
CA GLU A 395 3.69 -27.83 9.08
C GLU A 395 4.99 -27.15 8.66
N ALA A 396 4.99 -25.83 8.49
CA ALA A 396 6.20 -25.05 8.25
C ALA A 396 7.16 -25.14 9.44
N ARG A 397 6.64 -25.05 10.68
CA ARG A 397 7.41 -25.22 11.91
C ARG A 397 7.99 -26.63 12.03
N ARG A 398 7.23 -27.66 11.69
CA ARG A 398 7.69 -29.06 11.68
C ARG A 398 8.79 -29.26 10.65
N LYS A 399 8.63 -28.72 9.44
CA LYS A 399 9.66 -28.74 8.39
C LYS A 399 10.93 -28.02 8.84
N LEU A 400 10.80 -26.87 9.50
CA LEU A 400 11.94 -26.17 10.09
C LEU A 400 12.60 -27.01 11.17
N GLY A 401 11.83 -27.68 12.03
CA GLY A 401 12.39 -28.57 13.06
C GLY A 401 13.10 -29.82 12.52
N GLN A 402 12.82 -30.22 11.29
CA GLN A 402 13.45 -31.38 10.62
C GLN A 402 14.65 -31.01 9.74
N MET A 403 14.86 -29.72 9.46
CA MET A 403 16.04 -29.17 8.79
C MET A 403 17.13 -28.94 9.81
#